data_AF-A0A924BZG8-F1
#
_entry.id   AF-A0A924BZG8-F1
#
_cell.length_a   1.000
_cell.length_b   1.000
_cell.length_c   1.000
_cell.angle_alpha   90.00
_cell.angle_beta   90.00
_cell.angle_gamma   90.00
#
_symmetry.space_group_name_H-M   'P 1'
#
loop_
_entity.id
_entity.type
_entity.pdbx_description
1 polymer ?
#
loop_
_entity_poly.entity_id
_entity_poly.type
_entity_poly.pdbx_seq_one_letter_code
_entity_poly.pdbx_strand_id
1 'polypeptide(L)'
;AAIILGILNDAWSENWGFVPLTPLEVAHVGVKLKPIVYNDLVRIAEVDGVPVAFLIALPDLNEFTRDLGGRLFPFNWAKLLWRLRKPKITRIRVPLLGVVKSLQGTRLASIMAFQMIEYIRRTAVENYGAKRGEIGWILEDNGPMRSIADVIEAEVTRTYRLYERSLGPVEAP
;
A
#
# COMPACT_ATOMS: atom_id res chain seq x y z
N ALA A 1 -10.06 10.50 0.63
CA ALA A 1 -9.78 9.94 1.98
C ALA A 1 -10.97 9.13 2.48
N ALA A 2 -12.17 9.71 2.64
CA ALA A 2 -13.35 8.99 3.15
C ALA A 2 -13.73 7.75 2.32
N ILE A 3 -13.73 7.83 0.99
CA ILE A 3 -14.02 6.70 0.09
C ILE A 3 -13.05 5.53 0.34
N ILE A 4 -11.75 5.82 0.30
CA ILE A 4 -10.70 4.81 0.53
C ILE A 4 -10.83 4.19 1.92
N LEU A 5 -11.12 4.99 2.95
CA LEU A 5 -11.34 4.49 4.30
C LEU A 5 -12.54 3.56 4.38
N GLY A 6 -13.66 3.94 3.76
CA GLY A 6 -14.87 3.12 3.73
C GLY A 6 -14.60 1.76 3.09
N ILE A 7 -13.96 1.75 1.92
CA ILE A 7 -13.60 0.50 1.23
C ILE A 7 -12.55 -0.29 2.03
N LEU A 8 -11.56 0.36 2.64
CA LEU A 8 -10.54 -0.31 3.44
C LEU A 8 -11.15 -1.02 4.65
N ASN A 9 -11.96 -0.30 5.44
CA ASN A 9 -12.61 -0.88 6.62
C ASN A 9 -13.57 -2.01 6.24
N ASP A 10 -14.29 -1.88 5.13
CA ASP A 10 -15.13 -2.97 4.61
C ASP A 10 -14.28 -4.17 4.18
N ALA A 11 -13.36 -3.97 3.23
CA ALA A 11 -12.58 -5.01 2.60
C ALA A 11 -11.63 -5.77 3.53
N TRP A 12 -11.09 -5.10 4.57
CA TRP A 12 -10.10 -5.67 5.48
C TRP A 12 -10.66 -6.08 6.84
N SER A 13 -11.96 -5.88 7.12
CA SER A 13 -12.55 -6.19 8.44
C SER A 13 -12.45 -7.66 8.88
N GLU A 14 -12.21 -8.59 7.95
CA GLU A 14 -11.97 -10.01 8.24
C GLU A 14 -10.50 -10.42 8.16
N ASN A 15 -9.58 -9.51 7.79
CA ASN A 15 -8.16 -9.82 7.77
C ASN A 15 -7.61 -9.93 9.20
N TRP A 16 -6.84 -10.98 9.46
CA TRP A 16 -6.19 -11.18 10.76
C TRP A 16 -5.30 -9.98 11.12
N GLY A 17 -5.44 -9.48 12.34
CA GLY A 17 -4.69 -8.32 12.85
C GLY A 17 -5.13 -6.97 12.29
N PHE A 18 -6.22 -6.90 11.50
CA PHE A 18 -6.77 -5.63 11.06
C PHE A 18 -7.49 -4.92 12.21
N VAL A 19 -7.07 -3.68 12.47
CA VAL A 19 -7.77 -2.77 13.38
C VAL A 19 -8.46 -1.71 12.53
N PRO A 20 -9.80 -1.62 12.58
CA PRO A 20 -10.54 -0.62 11.81
C PRO A 20 -10.03 0.79 12.12
N LEU A 21 -9.71 1.54 11.06
CA LEU A 21 -9.25 2.91 11.21
C LEU A 21 -10.44 3.82 11.53
N THR A 22 -10.29 4.60 12.59
CA THR A 22 -11.26 5.63 12.96
C THR A 22 -11.13 6.86 12.06
N PRO A 23 -12.19 7.68 11.89
CA PRO A 23 -12.10 8.92 11.12
C PRO A 23 -11.00 9.89 11.61
N LEU A 24 -10.76 9.93 12.92
CA LEU A 24 -9.70 10.75 13.54
C LEU A 24 -8.31 10.25 13.15
N GLU A 25 -8.09 8.93 13.18
CA GLU A 25 -6.81 8.33 12.75
C GLU A 25 -6.55 8.59 11.28
N VAL A 26 -7.57 8.54 10.42
CA VAL A 26 -7.41 8.84 9.00
C VAL A 26 -7.07 10.31 8.75
N ALA A 27 -7.68 11.24 9.48
CA ALA A 27 -7.32 12.64 9.40
C ALA A 27 -5.83 12.85 9.74
N HIS A 28 -5.33 12.15 10.75
CA HIS A 28 -3.94 12.25 11.18
C HIS A 28 -2.96 11.54 10.24
N VAL A 29 -3.27 10.29 9.85
CA VAL A 29 -2.46 9.46 8.95
C VAL A 29 -2.42 10.08 7.56
N GLY A 30 -3.55 10.57 7.05
CA GLY A 30 -3.64 11.23 5.75
C GLY A 30 -2.75 12.47 5.67
N VAL A 31 -2.69 13.27 6.74
CA VAL A 31 -1.79 14.45 6.82
C VAL A 31 -0.32 14.02 6.81
N LYS A 32 0.04 12.98 7.58
CA LYS A 32 1.42 12.49 7.66
C LYS A 32 1.91 11.80 6.38
N LEU A 33 1.03 11.10 5.68
CA LEU A 33 1.35 10.42 4.42
C LEU A 33 1.30 11.37 3.21
N LYS A 34 0.66 12.53 3.32
CA LYS A 34 0.53 13.52 2.23
C LYS A 34 1.84 13.83 1.48
N PRO A 35 3.01 13.95 2.12
CA PRO A 35 4.27 14.24 1.40
C PRO A 35 4.79 13.10 0.53
N ILE A 36 4.26 11.88 0.72
CA ILE A 36 4.76 10.65 0.07
C ILE A 36 3.67 9.91 -0.71
N VAL A 37 2.43 10.38 -0.65
CA VAL A 37 1.30 9.89 -1.45
C VAL A 37 1.16 10.77 -2.68
N TYR A 38 1.24 10.15 -3.85
CA TYR A 38 1.10 10.83 -5.13
C TYR A 38 -0.20 10.39 -5.77
N ASN A 39 -1.02 11.35 -6.24
CA ASN A 39 -2.37 11.08 -6.72
C ASN A 39 -2.40 10.11 -7.91
N ASP A 40 -1.40 10.18 -8.80
CA ASP A 40 -1.24 9.30 -9.95
C ASP A 40 -0.76 7.88 -9.56
N LEU A 41 -0.36 7.66 -8.30
CA LEU A 41 -0.11 6.34 -7.70
C LEU A 41 -1.28 5.84 -6.84
N VAL A 42 -2.43 6.51 -6.89
CA VAL A 42 -3.68 6.06 -6.28
C VAL A 42 -4.68 5.73 -7.38
N ARG A 43 -5.36 4.60 -7.27
CA ARG A 43 -6.47 4.22 -8.14
C ARG A 43 -7.70 3.92 -7.32
N ILE A 44 -8.84 4.33 -7.85
CA ILE A 44 -10.18 3.98 -7.37
C ILE A 44 -10.90 3.41 -8.58
N ALA A 45 -11.51 2.24 -8.41
CA ALA A 45 -12.36 1.64 -9.43
C ALA A 45 -13.82 1.73 -8.98
N GLU A 46 -14.67 2.05 -9.94
CA GLU A 46 -16.10 2.25 -9.75
C GLU A 46 -16.88 1.26 -10.61
N VAL A 47 -18.01 0.80 -10.09
CA VAL A 47 -19.02 0.03 -10.83
C VAL A 47 -20.31 0.82 -10.77
N ASP A 48 -20.87 1.16 -11.93
CA ASP A 48 -22.08 1.98 -12.06
C ASP A 48 -22.01 3.31 -11.28
N GLY A 49 -20.83 3.94 -11.25
CA GLY A 49 -20.57 5.20 -10.54
C GLY A 49 -20.40 5.06 -9.03
N VAL A 50 -20.38 3.84 -8.49
CA VAL A 50 -20.13 3.56 -7.07
C VAL A 50 -18.69 3.09 -6.89
N PRO A 51 -17.87 3.76 -6.05
CA PRO A 51 -16.53 3.30 -5.70
C PRO A 51 -16.56 1.96 -4.95
N VAL A 52 -15.92 0.94 -5.52
CA VAL A 52 -15.94 -0.43 -5.00
C VAL A 52 -14.55 -1.02 -4.77
N ALA A 53 -13.51 -0.40 -5.31
CA ALA A 53 -12.14 -0.85 -5.07
C ALA A 53 -11.15 0.32 -5.07
N PHE A 54 -10.02 0.11 -4.42
CA PHE A 54 -8.91 1.06 -4.46
C PHE A 54 -7.55 0.34 -4.43
N LEU A 55 -6.53 1.05 -4.88
CA LEU A 55 -5.14 0.64 -4.81
C LEU A 55 -4.29 1.88 -4.50
N ILE A 56 -3.38 1.77 -3.53
CA ILE A 56 -2.38 2.79 -3.23
C ILE A 56 -1.00 2.18 -3.44
N ALA A 57 -0.19 2.83 -4.27
CA ALA A 57 1.23 2.54 -4.40
C ALA A 57 2.07 3.69 -3.83
N LEU A 58 3.19 3.35 -3.20
CA LEU A 58 4.13 4.29 -2.59
C LEU A 58 5.53 4.06 -3.15
N PRO A 59 6.27 5.11 -3.49
CA PRO A 59 7.68 4.98 -3.84
C PRO A 59 8.51 4.55 -2.63
N ASP A 60 9.58 3.81 -2.86
CA ASP A 60 10.51 3.45 -1.78
C ASP A 60 11.26 4.70 -1.26
N LEU A 61 10.86 5.14 -0.07
CA LEU A 61 11.44 6.32 0.56
C LEU A 61 12.93 6.17 0.89
N ASN A 62 13.42 4.94 1.05
CA ASN A 62 14.82 4.71 1.32
C ASN A 62 15.70 5.17 0.16
N GLU A 63 15.20 5.15 -1.08
CA GLU A 63 15.93 5.67 -2.24
C GLU A 63 16.13 7.18 -2.17
N PHE A 64 15.25 7.91 -1.49
CA PHE A 64 15.39 9.36 -1.33
C PHE A 64 16.47 9.75 -0.32
N THR A 65 16.81 8.87 0.62
CA THR A 65 17.70 9.17 1.75
C THR A 65 19.02 8.40 1.74
N ARG A 66 19.15 7.34 0.91
CA ARG A 66 20.29 6.41 0.89
C ARG A 66 21.67 7.07 0.87
N ASP A 67 21.83 8.15 0.13
CA ASP A 67 23.11 8.85 -0.08
C ASP A 67 23.23 10.15 0.73
N LEU A 68 22.34 10.37 1.71
CA LEU A 68 22.41 11.55 2.60
C LEU A 68 23.35 11.34 3.80
N GLY A 69 23.85 10.11 4.03
CA GLY A 69 24.82 9.82 5.09
C GLY A 69 24.34 10.17 6.51
N GLY A 70 23.02 10.08 6.75
CA GLY A 70 22.42 10.35 8.06
C GLY A 70 22.39 11.82 8.50
N ARG A 71 22.75 12.77 7.62
CA ARG A 71 22.76 14.21 7.93
C ARG A 71 21.92 14.99 6.92
N LEU A 72 21.13 15.96 7.39
CA LEU A 72 20.34 16.86 6.53
C LEU A 72 21.07 18.16 6.21
N PHE A 73 21.97 18.60 7.08
CA PHE A 73 22.72 19.84 6.93
C PHE A 73 24.11 19.60 6.35
N PRO A 74 24.66 20.55 5.58
CA PRO A 74 24.06 21.86 5.27
C PRO A 74 23.04 21.86 4.10
N PHE A 75 23.09 20.90 3.16
CA PHE A 75 22.30 20.97 1.90
C PHE A 75 21.47 19.72 1.56
N ASN A 76 21.57 18.64 2.33
CA ASN A 76 20.84 17.40 2.07
C ASN A 76 19.32 17.56 2.20
N TRP A 77 18.84 18.52 3.01
CA TRP A 77 17.42 18.88 3.08
C TRP A 77 16.88 19.38 1.72
N ALA A 78 17.63 20.21 0.99
CA ALA A 78 17.21 20.75 -0.29
C ALA A 78 17.17 19.64 -1.36
N LYS A 79 18.18 18.77 -1.35
CA LYS A 79 18.24 17.56 -2.18
C LYS A 79 17.06 16.63 -1.90
N LEU A 80 16.70 16.42 -0.65
CA LEU A 80 15.54 15.60 -0.25
C LEU A 80 14.22 16.22 -0.72
N LEU A 81 14.01 17.52 -0.49
CA LEU A 81 12.80 18.22 -0.95
C LEU A 81 12.65 18.17 -2.48
N TRP A 82 13.75 18.32 -3.22
CA TRP A 82 13.73 18.19 -4.68
C TRP A 82 13.31 16.78 -5.13
N ARG A 83 13.84 15.74 -4.46
CA ARG A 83 13.46 14.34 -4.71
C ARG A 83 12.01 14.04 -4.37
N LEU A 84 11.47 14.59 -3.29
CA LEU A 84 10.06 14.45 -2.94
C LEU A 84 9.14 15.20 -3.91
N ARG A 85 9.58 16.33 -4.48
CA ARG A 85 8.78 17.08 -5.45
C ARG A 85 8.68 16.39 -6.81
N LYS A 86 9.76 15.74 -7.25
CA LYS A 86 9.84 15.01 -8.54
C LYS A 86 10.51 13.65 -8.32
N PRO A 87 9.79 12.71 -7.69
CA PRO A 87 10.35 11.41 -7.34
C PRO A 87 10.78 10.63 -8.58
N LYS A 88 12.05 10.24 -8.60
CA LYS A 88 12.60 9.24 -9.50
C LYS A 88 13.14 8.10 -8.66
N ILE A 89 12.54 6.92 -8.82
CA ILE A 89 12.73 5.76 -7.95
C ILE A 89 12.69 4.50 -8.80
N THR A 90 13.45 3.51 -8.38
CA THR A 90 13.52 2.22 -9.06
C THR A 90 12.55 1.19 -8.45
N ARG A 91 12.09 1.40 -7.21
CA ARG A 91 11.21 0.47 -6.49
C ARG A 91 9.93 1.14 -5.99
N ILE A 92 8.80 0.49 -6.26
CA ILE A 92 7.49 0.87 -5.74
C ILE A 92 6.92 -0.25 -4.87
N ARG A 93 6.12 0.11 -3.87
CA ARG A 93 5.39 -0.83 -3.02
C ARG A 93 3.91 -0.56 -3.11
N VAL A 94 3.10 -1.61 -3.20
CA VAL A 94 1.64 -1.57 -3.11
C VAL A 94 1.25 -2.05 -1.71
N PRO A 95 1.21 -1.16 -0.71
CA PRO A 95 0.85 -1.55 0.65
C PRO A 95 -0.64 -1.85 0.83
N LEU A 96 -1.50 -1.22 0.03
CA LEU A 96 -2.94 -1.29 0.21
C LEU A 96 -3.62 -1.52 -1.13
N LEU A 97 -4.41 -2.59 -1.16
CA LEU A 97 -5.37 -2.91 -2.20
C LEU A 97 -6.61 -3.43 -1.49
N GLY A 98 -7.78 -2.95 -1.91
CA GLY A 98 -9.04 -3.37 -1.31
C GLY A 98 -10.15 -3.39 -2.35
N VAL A 99 -10.99 -4.42 -2.28
CA VAL A 99 -12.26 -4.52 -3.00
C VAL A 99 -13.33 -4.78 -1.96
N VAL A 100 -14.46 -4.06 -2.04
CA VAL A 100 -15.59 -4.25 -1.13
C VAL A 100 -16.01 -5.71 -1.06
N LYS A 101 -16.40 -6.17 0.12
CA LYS A 101 -16.72 -7.56 0.42
C LYS A 101 -17.77 -8.14 -0.52
N SER A 102 -18.78 -7.35 -0.87
CA SER A 102 -19.88 -7.77 -1.76
C SER A 102 -19.41 -8.21 -3.15
N LEU A 103 -18.21 -7.79 -3.59
CA LEU A 103 -17.62 -8.19 -4.86
C LEU A 103 -16.45 -9.17 -4.72
N GLN A 104 -15.98 -9.46 -3.50
CA GLN A 104 -14.88 -10.40 -3.29
C GLN A 104 -15.26 -11.80 -3.78
N GLY A 105 -14.27 -12.54 -4.30
CA GLY A 105 -14.49 -13.86 -4.90
C GLY A 105 -15.14 -13.85 -6.28
N THR A 106 -15.55 -12.68 -6.79
CA THR A 106 -16.08 -12.57 -8.16
C THR A 106 -14.97 -12.36 -9.19
N ARG A 107 -15.22 -12.74 -10.45
CA ARG A 107 -14.31 -12.42 -11.57
C ARG A 107 -14.12 -10.92 -11.75
N LEU A 108 -15.16 -10.12 -11.46
CA LEU A 108 -15.11 -8.67 -11.56
C LEU A 108 -14.06 -8.09 -10.60
N ALA A 109 -14.03 -8.56 -9.35
CA ALA A 109 -13.01 -8.14 -8.38
C ALA A 109 -11.59 -8.43 -8.86
N SER A 110 -11.34 -9.64 -9.40
CA SER A 110 -10.03 -9.99 -9.96
C SER A 110 -9.65 -9.07 -11.12
N ILE A 111 -10.56 -8.84 -12.07
CA ILE A 111 -10.31 -7.97 -13.23
C ILE A 111 -10.00 -6.54 -12.77
N MET A 112 -10.78 -5.99 -11.83
CA MET A 112 -10.53 -4.66 -11.27
C MET A 112 -9.16 -4.57 -10.60
N ALA A 113 -8.79 -5.56 -9.79
CA ALA A 113 -7.48 -5.60 -9.15
C ALA A 113 -6.33 -5.62 -10.18
N PHE A 114 -6.41 -6.50 -11.19
CA PHE A 114 -5.40 -6.57 -12.25
C PHE A 114 -5.31 -5.28 -13.07
N GLN A 115 -6.44 -4.68 -13.42
CA GLN A 115 -6.45 -3.41 -14.14
C GLN A 115 -5.79 -2.30 -13.32
N MET A 116 -6.15 -2.16 -12.04
CA MET A 116 -5.52 -1.17 -11.16
C MET A 116 -4.01 -1.40 -11.04
N ILE A 117 -3.56 -2.64 -10.89
CA ILE A 117 -2.13 -3.00 -10.85
C ILE A 117 -1.44 -2.59 -12.15
N GLU A 118 -2.02 -2.87 -13.31
CA GLU A 118 -1.45 -2.53 -14.61
C GLU A 118 -1.36 -1.02 -14.83
N TYR A 119 -2.41 -0.25 -14.50
CA TYR A 119 -2.38 1.21 -14.61
C TYR A 119 -1.35 1.84 -13.67
N ILE A 120 -1.20 1.28 -12.47
CA ILE A 120 -0.16 1.70 -11.52
C ILE A 120 1.22 1.36 -12.05
N ARG A 121 1.41 0.16 -12.61
CA ARG A 121 2.69 -0.26 -13.23
C ARG A 121 3.10 0.70 -14.34
N ARG A 122 2.20 1.03 -15.27
CA ARG A 122 2.47 2.00 -16.34
C ARG A 122 2.90 3.35 -15.78
N THR A 123 2.12 3.89 -14.83
CA THR A 123 2.41 5.18 -14.20
C THR A 123 3.74 5.17 -13.47
N ALA A 124 4.02 4.10 -12.71
CA ALA A 124 5.27 3.92 -12.00
C ALA A 124 6.48 3.87 -12.95
N VAL A 125 6.37 3.18 -14.07
CA VAL A 125 7.44 3.10 -15.07
C VAL A 125 7.64 4.45 -15.76
N GLU A 126 6.58 5.03 -16.32
CA GLU A 126 6.62 6.22 -17.17
C GLU A 126 6.98 7.49 -16.36
N ASN A 127 6.30 7.72 -15.25
CA ASN A 127 6.45 8.96 -14.49
C ASN A 127 7.60 8.90 -13.47
N TYR A 128 7.92 7.71 -12.94
CA TYR A 128 8.86 7.56 -11.83
C TYR A 128 10.15 6.82 -12.19
N GLY A 129 10.17 6.06 -13.29
CA GLY A 129 11.31 5.22 -13.68
C GLY A 129 11.41 3.92 -12.88
N ALA A 130 10.29 3.45 -12.32
CA ALA A 130 10.25 2.23 -11.53
C ALA A 130 10.63 1.02 -12.39
N LYS A 131 11.40 0.11 -11.80
CA LYS A 131 11.84 -1.16 -12.41
C LYS A 131 11.33 -2.37 -11.65
N ARG A 132 10.94 -2.19 -10.39
CA ARG A 132 10.44 -3.26 -9.51
C ARG A 132 9.22 -2.80 -8.72
N GLY A 133 8.22 -3.66 -8.64
CA GLY A 133 7.09 -3.52 -7.74
C GLY A 133 7.12 -4.58 -6.64
N GLU A 134 6.66 -4.23 -5.44
CA GLU A 134 6.43 -5.16 -4.33
C GLU A 134 4.97 -5.05 -3.89
N ILE A 135 4.26 -6.17 -3.72
CA ILE A 135 2.85 -6.22 -3.30
C ILE A 135 2.66 -6.38 -1.78
N GLY A 136 3.66 -5.95 -1.01
CA GLY A 136 3.65 -5.99 0.45
C GLY A 136 3.71 -7.40 1.03
N TRP A 137 3.21 -7.54 2.25
CA TRP A 137 3.09 -8.82 2.93
C TRP A 137 1.71 -9.38 2.68
N ILE A 138 1.64 -10.63 2.24
CA ILE A 138 0.40 -11.34 1.98
C ILE A 138 0.30 -12.45 3.02
N LEU A 139 -0.81 -12.50 3.74
CA LEU A 139 -1.09 -13.58 4.70
C LEU A 139 -1.18 -14.92 3.96
N GLU A 140 -0.73 -15.99 4.61
CA GLU A 140 -0.70 -17.34 4.00
C GLU A 140 -2.11 -17.84 3.62
N ASP A 141 -3.12 -17.41 4.36
CA ASP A 141 -4.54 -17.72 4.15
C ASP A 141 -5.27 -16.73 3.22
N ASN A 142 -4.61 -15.66 2.76
CA ASN A 142 -5.20 -14.72 1.80
C ASN A 142 -5.13 -15.28 0.37
N GLY A 143 -5.95 -16.30 0.11
CA GLY A 143 -6.07 -16.97 -1.18
C GLY A 143 -6.21 -16.01 -2.38
N PRO A 144 -7.10 -15.00 -2.35
CA PRO A 144 -7.24 -14.05 -3.45
C PRO A 144 -5.96 -13.29 -3.80
N MET A 145 -5.25 -12.75 -2.80
CA MET A 145 -3.98 -12.04 -3.05
C MET A 145 -2.85 -12.99 -3.46
N ARG A 146 -2.84 -14.22 -2.95
CA ARG A 146 -1.90 -15.28 -3.38
C ARG A 146 -2.10 -15.61 -4.85
N SER A 147 -3.35 -15.78 -5.31
CA SER A 147 -3.65 -15.99 -6.72
C SER A 147 -3.24 -14.81 -7.61
N ILE A 148 -3.43 -13.57 -7.14
CA ILE A 148 -2.92 -12.39 -7.87
C ILE A 148 -1.39 -12.44 -7.98
N ALA A 149 -0.69 -12.75 -6.88
CA ALA A 149 0.76 -12.86 -6.86
C ALA A 149 1.28 -13.92 -7.84
N ASP A 150 0.62 -15.07 -7.89
CA ASP A 150 0.98 -16.16 -8.81
C ASP A 150 0.77 -15.74 -10.27
N VAL A 151 -0.35 -15.09 -10.60
CA VAL A 151 -0.68 -14.66 -11.97
C VAL A 151 0.27 -13.58 -12.49
N ILE A 152 0.74 -12.68 -11.63
CA ILE A 152 1.74 -11.67 -12.02
C ILE A 152 3.18 -12.18 -11.89
N GLU A 153 3.35 -13.48 -11.67
CA GLU A 153 4.64 -14.16 -11.53
C GLU A 153 5.55 -13.49 -10.47
N ALA A 154 4.95 -13.09 -9.35
CA ALA A 154 5.68 -12.44 -8.26
C ALA A 154 6.63 -13.42 -7.55
N GLU A 155 7.85 -12.96 -7.28
CA GLU A 155 8.84 -13.71 -6.51
C GLU A 155 8.67 -13.49 -5.00
N VAL A 156 8.54 -14.57 -4.22
CA VAL A 156 8.54 -14.52 -2.76
C VAL A 156 9.95 -14.20 -2.25
N THR A 157 10.14 -12.97 -1.78
CA THR A 157 11.47 -12.52 -1.30
C THR A 157 11.76 -12.87 0.16
N ARG A 158 10.73 -12.93 1.01
CA ARG A 158 10.84 -13.26 2.44
C ARG A 158 9.55 -13.92 2.93
N THR A 159 9.69 -14.80 3.91
CA THR A 159 8.58 -15.38 4.69
C THR A 159 8.74 -14.98 6.14
N TYR A 160 7.72 -14.35 6.72
CA TYR A 160 7.67 -13.96 8.13
C TYR A 160 6.74 -14.90 8.89
N ARG A 161 7.09 -15.26 10.12
CA ARG A 161 6.24 -16.05 11.02
C ARG A 161 6.01 -15.26 12.30
N LEU A 162 4.75 -15.12 12.68
CA LEU A 162 4.34 -14.44 13.90
C LEU A 162 4.05 -15.51 14.96
N TYR A 163 4.56 -15.29 16.17
CA TYR A 163 4.34 -16.17 17.31
C TYR A 163 3.74 -15.33 18.43
N GLU A 164 2.69 -15.84 19.06
CA GLU A 164 2.11 -15.23 20.24
C GLU A 164 2.33 -16.11 21.47
N ARG A 165 2.49 -15.48 22.63
CA ARG A 165 2.53 -16.13 23.93
C ARG A 165 1.78 -15.26 24.92
N SER A 166 0.84 -15.86 25.64
CA SER A 166 0.22 -15.19 26.78
C SER A 166 1.29 -14.94 27.85
N LEU A 167 1.42 -13.68 28.28
CA LEU A 167 2.43 -13.27 29.27
C LEU A 167 2.02 -13.58 30.72
N GLY A 168 0.90 -14.27 30.94
CA GLY A 168 0.32 -14.46 32.26
C GLY A 168 -0.31 -13.17 32.80
N PRO A 169 -0.97 -13.22 33.97
CA PRO A 169 -1.49 -12.03 34.61
C PRO A 169 -0.34 -11.10 34.99
N VAL A 170 -0.47 -9.81 34.68
CA VAL A 170 0.39 -8.76 35.23
C VAL A 170 -0.07 -8.58 36.67
N GLU A 171 0.68 -9.09 37.65
CA GLU A 171 0.45 -8.74 39.06
C GLU A 171 0.58 -7.22 39.18
N ALA A 172 -0.49 -6.58 39.65
CA ALA A 172 -0.50 -5.14 39.91
C ALA A 172 0.52 -4.83 41.02
N PRO A 173 1.23 -3.68 40.94
CA PRO A 173 2.18 -3.26 41.97
C PRO A 173 1.53 -3.01 43.33
#